data_AF-A0A5N5H6H5-F1
#
_entry.id   AF-A0A5N5H6H5-F1
#
_cell.length_a   1.000
_cell.length_b   1.000
_cell.length_c   1.000
_cell.angle_alpha   90.00
_cell.angle_beta   90.00
_cell.angle_gamma   90.00
#
_symmetry.space_group_name_H-M   'P 1'
#
loop_
_entity.id
_entity.type
_entity.pdbx_description
1 polymer ?
#
loop_
_entity_poly.entity_id
_entity_poly.type
_entity_poly.pdbx_seq_one_letter_code
_entity_poly.pdbx_strand_id
1 'polypeptide(L)'
;MSSYSTVCVRKARAWFFGLYLQIEAPVKHKHYRLAVSSRKLCILKGVFPREPKKKVKGNHHTYYHLKDVSFIQHEPLLERLREIRAYERKVKKADEKKNKERAAFLKERRPTYKLDRIILQRFSYREKVRVAIENNVKRFVTG
;
A
#
# COMPACT_ATOMS: atom_id res chain seq x y z
N MET A 1 -41.77 -6.08 -22.90
CA MET A 1 -41.47 -5.89 -21.46
C MET A 1 -40.94 -7.20 -20.89
N SER A 2 -39.75 -7.12 -20.29
CA SER A 2 -39.16 -8.01 -19.28
C SER A 2 -38.70 -9.43 -19.67
N SER A 3 -37.55 -9.48 -20.33
CA SER A 3 -36.59 -10.58 -20.20
C SER A 3 -35.92 -10.52 -18.82
N TYR A 4 -36.00 -11.57 -18.00
CA TYR A 4 -34.96 -11.87 -17.02
C TYR A 4 -34.76 -13.39 -16.96
N SER A 5 -33.75 -13.80 -17.71
CA SER A 5 -33.19 -15.13 -17.75
C SER A 5 -32.62 -15.52 -16.38
N THR A 6 -32.94 -16.75 -15.97
CA THR A 6 -32.40 -17.48 -14.83
C THR A 6 -30.91 -17.74 -15.03
N VAL A 7 -30.07 -16.72 -14.80
CA VAL A 7 -28.62 -16.84 -14.88
C VAL A 7 -28.03 -16.81 -13.48
N CYS A 8 -27.47 -17.97 -13.10
CA CYS A 8 -26.32 -18.10 -12.21
C CYS A 8 -26.56 -17.97 -10.69
N VAL A 9 -27.24 -18.96 -10.12
CA VAL A 9 -27.09 -19.35 -8.69
C VAL A 9 -26.18 -20.58 -8.60
N ARG A 10 -24.96 -20.52 -9.13
CA ARG A 10 -23.94 -21.58 -8.99
C ARG A 10 -22.51 -21.02 -8.96
N LYS A 11 -22.12 -20.38 -7.84
CA LYS A 11 -20.78 -20.49 -7.18
C LYS A 11 -20.61 -19.47 -6.06
N ALA A 12 -21.38 -19.64 -4.98
CA ALA A 12 -21.17 -18.95 -3.71
C ALA A 12 -20.41 -19.83 -2.69
N ARG A 13 -19.51 -20.71 -3.15
CA ARG A 13 -18.61 -21.52 -2.30
C ARG A 13 -17.17 -21.42 -2.81
N ALA A 14 -16.57 -20.24 -2.64
CA ALA A 14 -15.12 -20.04 -2.81
C ALA A 14 -14.69 -18.68 -2.22
N TRP A 15 -15.21 -18.28 -1.06
CA TRP A 15 -14.97 -16.93 -0.52
C TRP A 15 -14.04 -16.90 0.70
N PHE A 16 -13.36 -17.99 1.01
CA PHE A 16 -12.40 -18.07 2.13
C PHE A 16 -11.07 -18.77 1.79
N PHE A 17 -10.70 -18.84 0.52
CA PHE A 17 -9.35 -19.27 0.10
C PHE A 17 -8.71 -18.19 -0.76
N GLY A 18 -8.25 -17.14 -0.10
CA GLY A 18 -7.59 -16.03 -0.77
C GLY A 18 -6.73 -15.27 0.20
N LEU A 19 -5.69 -15.90 0.76
CA LEU A 19 -4.74 -15.23 1.65
C LEU A 19 -3.94 -14.11 0.92
N TYR A 20 -4.10 -13.98 -0.40
CA TYR A 20 -3.31 -13.13 -1.27
C TYR A 20 -4.19 -12.32 -2.23
N LEU A 21 -3.77 -11.08 -2.47
CA LEU A 21 -4.46 -10.05 -3.22
C LEU A 21 -3.56 -9.53 -4.36
N GLN A 22 -4.14 -9.36 -5.54
CA GLN A 22 -3.48 -8.97 -6.79
C GLN A 22 -3.53 -7.45 -7.02
N ILE A 23 -2.50 -6.88 -7.68
CA ILE A 23 -2.42 -5.43 -8.00
C ILE A 23 -3.38 -4.94 -9.11
N GLU A 24 -4.03 -5.83 -9.87
CA GLU A 24 -4.94 -5.42 -10.97
C GLU A 24 -6.43 -5.76 -10.77
N ALA A 25 -6.79 -6.53 -9.76
CA ALA A 25 -8.18 -6.90 -9.55
C ALA A 25 -8.95 -5.74 -8.88
N PRO A 26 -10.06 -5.23 -9.46
CA PRO A 26 -10.96 -4.36 -8.73
C PRO A 26 -11.58 -5.20 -7.62
N VAL A 27 -11.16 -4.96 -6.39
CA VAL A 27 -11.81 -5.63 -5.28
C VAL A 27 -13.15 -4.99 -5.06
N LYS A 28 -14.17 -5.84 -5.14
CA LYS A 28 -15.59 -5.50 -5.16
C LYS A 28 -16.09 -4.95 -3.81
N HIS A 29 -15.19 -4.68 -2.87
CA HIS A 29 -15.48 -4.03 -1.60
C HIS A 29 -14.60 -2.77 -1.52
N LYS A 30 -15.20 -1.63 -1.92
CA LYS A 30 -14.61 -0.28 -2.01
C LYS A 30 -13.37 -0.19 -2.91
N HIS A 31 -13.57 0.36 -4.11
CA HIS A 31 -12.57 0.78 -5.10
C HIS A 31 -11.16 1.02 -4.53
N TYR A 32 -10.28 0.02 -4.58
CA TYR A 32 -8.84 0.23 -4.45
C TYR A 32 -8.16 -0.21 -5.73
N ARG A 33 -7.85 0.76 -6.58
CA ARG A 33 -6.67 0.64 -7.43
C ARG A 33 -5.51 0.90 -6.48
N LEU A 34 -4.55 -0.03 -6.33
CA LEU A 34 -3.29 0.20 -5.61
C LEU A 34 -2.59 1.40 -6.25
N ALA A 35 -2.96 2.59 -5.79
CA ALA A 35 -2.63 3.83 -6.43
C ALA A 35 -1.11 4.00 -6.32
N VAL A 36 -0.51 4.62 -7.32
CA VAL A 36 0.94 4.92 -7.36
C VAL A 36 1.48 5.50 -6.04
N SER A 37 0.64 6.19 -5.27
CA SER A 37 0.94 6.73 -3.94
C SER A 37 1.20 5.68 -2.85
N SER A 38 0.55 4.51 -2.88
CA SER A 38 0.77 3.46 -1.87
C SER A 38 2.11 2.76 -2.05
N ARG A 39 2.71 2.77 -3.24
CA ARG A 39 4.00 2.11 -3.51
C ARG A 39 5.14 2.66 -2.65
N LYS A 40 5.20 3.99 -2.46
CA LYS A 40 6.18 4.63 -1.55
C LYS A 40 5.98 4.16 -0.11
N LEU A 41 4.73 4.06 0.32
CA LEU A 41 4.39 3.63 1.68
C LEU A 41 4.70 2.14 1.92
N CYS A 42 4.54 1.28 0.91
CA CYS A 42 4.94 -0.13 0.99
C CYS A 42 6.43 -0.29 1.30
N ILE A 43 7.30 0.50 0.64
CA ILE A 43 8.76 0.48 0.90
C ILE A 43 9.05 0.97 2.33
N LEU A 44 8.40 2.06 2.73
CA LEU A 44 8.58 2.66 4.05
C LEU A 44 8.16 1.72 5.17
N LYS A 45 7.09 0.93 4.99
CA LYS A 45 6.65 -0.07 5.97
C LYS A 45 7.35 -1.41 5.85
N GLY A 46 8.03 -1.68 4.73
CA GLY A 46 8.69 -2.95 4.47
C GLY A 46 7.74 -4.07 4.07
N VAL A 47 6.65 -3.73 3.36
CA VAL A 47 5.71 -4.72 2.82
C VAL A 47 6.19 -5.13 1.44
N PHE A 48 6.61 -6.39 1.32
CA PHE A 48 7.15 -6.96 0.10
C PHE A 48 6.13 -7.86 -0.59
N PRO A 49 6.19 -7.97 -1.92
CA PRO A 49 5.38 -8.94 -2.65
C PRO A 49 5.75 -10.36 -2.19
N ARG A 50 4.76 -11.25 -2.23
CA ARG A 50 4.91 -12.66 -1.86
C ARG A 50 4.49 -13.53 -3.03
N GLU A 51 5.16 -14.66 -3.19
CA GLU A 51 4.81 -15.64 -4.21
C GLU A 51 3.84 -16.67 -3.63
N PRO A 52 2.57 -16.69 -4.10
CA PRO A 52 1.62 -17.70 -3.66
C PRO A 52 1.97 -19.05 -4.29
N LYS A 53 1.78 -20.13 -3.54
CA LYS A 53 1.99 -21.52 -4.01
C LYS A 53 1.16 -21.87 -5.25
N LYS A 54 -0.01 -21.23 -5.42
CA LYS A 54 -0.87 -21.38 -6.58
C LYS A 54 -1.19 -19.99 -7.13
N LYS A 55 -0.72 -19.70 -8.34
CA LYS A 55 -1.00 -18.44 -9.05
C LYS A 55 -2.37 -18.56 -9.71
N VAL A 56 -3.33 -17.75 -9.27
CA VAL A 56 -4.72 -17.77 -9.79
C VAL A 56 -4.81 -17.08 -11.16
N LYS A 57 -3.93 -16.10 -11.41
CA LYS A 57 -3.80 -15.42 -12.70
C LYS A 57 -2.33 -15.41 -13.13
N GLY A 58 -2.10 -15.15 -14.43
CA GLY A 58 -0.83 -15.28 -15.14
C GLY A 58 0.40 -14.68 -14.45
N ASN A 59 1.58 -14.98 -15.01
CA ASN A 59 2.87 -14.80 -14.33
C ASN A 59 3.29 -13.34 -14.08
N HIS A 60 2.61 -12.36 -14.67
CA HIS A 60 3.00 -10.95 -14.64
C HIS A 60 2.45 -10.17 -13.43
N HIS A 61 1.70 -10.82 -12.53
CA HIS A 61 1.09 -10.12 -11.40
C HIS A 61 1.87 -10.33 -10.10
N THR A 62 2.01 -9.23 -9.36
CA THR A 62 2.53 -9.25 -7.98
C THR A 62 1.39 -9.45 -6.99
N TYR A 63 1.63 -10.28 -5.98
CA TYR A 63 0.65 -10.63 -4.95
C TYR A 63 1.12 -10.14 -3.58
N TYR A 64 0.18 -9.65 -2.78
CA TYR A 64 0.40 -9.20 -1.40
C TYR A 64 -0.60 -9.88 -0.48
N HIS A 65 -0.29 -10.01 0.82
CA HIS A 65 -1.31 -10.46 1.76
C HIS A 65 -2.39 -9.40 1.98
N LEU A 66 -3.63 -9.85 2.12
CA LEU A 66 -4.76 -8.96 2.46
C LEU A 66 -4.54 -8.20 3.77
N LYS A 67 -3.93 -8.86 4.76
CA LYS A 67 -3.62 -8.28 6.07
C LYS A 67 -2.64 -7.11 5.96
N ASP A 68 -1.62 -7.25 5.12
CA ASP A 68 -0.61 -6.21 4.94
C ASP A 68 -1.20 -5.00 4.19
N VAL A 69 -2.06 -5.26 3.21
CA VAL A 69 -2.72 -4.20 2.44
C VAL A 69 -3.74 -3.43 3.29
N SER A 70 -4.51 -4.10 4.13
CA SER A 70 -5.42 -3.42 5.06
C SER A 70 -4.67 -2.59 6.09
N PHE A 71 -3.52 -3.05 6.58
CA PHE A 71 -2.67 -2.30 7.49
C PHE A 71 -2.14 -1.01 6.84
N ILE A 72 -1.64 -1.10 5.60
CA ILE A 72 -1.17 0.07 4.83
C ILE A 72 -2.30 1.09 4.62
N GLN A 73 -3.54 0.64 4.46
CA GLN A 73 -4.68 1.51 4.19
C GLN A 73 -5.01 2.46 5.36
N HIS A 74 -4.83 2.01 6.60
CA HIS A 74 -5.18 2.78 7.80
C HIS A 74 -4.04 3.70 8.27
N GLU A 75 -2.93 3.77 7.53
CA GLU A 75 -1.82 4.66 7.87
C GLU A 75 -2.15 6.13 7.55
N PRO A 76 -2.00 7.05 8.52
CA PRO A 76 -2.34 8.46 8.33
C PRO A 76 -1.47 9.17 7.29
N LEU A 77 -0.27 8.65 7.01
CA LEU A 77 0.62 9.18 5.97
C LEU A 77 0.04 9.02 4.56
N LEU A 78 -0.89 8.08 4.36
CA LEU A 78 -1.53 7.89 3.07
C LEU A 78 -2.34 9.12 2.65
N GLU A 79 -2.99 9.80 3.59
CA GLU A 79 -3.76 11.02 3.34
C GLU A 79 -2.84 12.18 2.94
N ARG A 80 -1.74 12.37 3.66
CA ARG A 80 -0.72 13.38 3.34
C ARG A 80 -0.12 13.16 1.94
N LEU A 81 0.16 11.92 1.56
CA LEU A 81 0.66 11.60 0.22
C LEU A 81 -0.38 11.89 -0.88
N ARG A 82 -1.68 11.73 -0.57
CA ARG A 82 -2.77 12.10 -1.50
C ARG A 82 -2.86 13.60 -1.65
N GLU A 83 -2.77 14.37 -0.56
CA GLU A 83 -2.73 15.83 -0.57
C GLU A 83 -1.58 16.35 -1.44
N ILE A 84 -0.37 15.82 -1.25
CA ILE A 84 0.81 16.19 -2.03
C ILE A 84 0.61 15.90 -3.51
N ARG A 85 0.09 14.73 -3.85
CA ARG A 85 -0.19 14.38 -5.25
C ARG A 85 -1.27 15.28 -5.86
N ALA A 86 -2.30 15.63 -5.11
CA ALA A 86 -3.32 16.58 -5.56
C ALA A 86 -2.71 17.97 -5.78
N TYR A 87 -1.79 18.38 -4.89
CA TYR A 87 -1.07 19.64 -4.99
C TYR A 87 -0.13 19.68 -6.21
N GLU A 88 0.61 18.60 -6.48
CA GLU A 88 1.43 18.46 -7.67
C GLU A 88 0.60 18.61 -8.96
N ARG A 89 -0.63 18.08 -8.99
CA ARG A 89 -1.54 18.29 -10.12
C ARG A 89 -1.95 19.74 -10.28
N LYS A 90 -2.15 20.48 -9.18
CA LYS A 90 -2.45 21.92 -9.23
C LYS A 90 -1.28 22.71 -9.80
N VAL A 91 -0.05 22.38 -9.40
CA VAL A 91 1.18 22.98 -9.95
C VAL A 91 1.27 22.71 -11.45
N LYS A 92 1.12 21.44 -11.88
CA LYS A 92 1.14 21.06 -13.30
C LYS A 92 0.09 21.82 -14.11
N LYS A 93 -1.14 21.93 -13.59
CA LYS A 93 -2.21 22.68 -14.24
C LYS A 93 -1.90 24.19 -14.36
N ALA A 94 -1.17 24.77 -13.40
CA ALA A 94 -0.73 26.16 -13.50
C ALA A 94 0.40 26.34 -14.51
N ASP A 95 1.35 25.39 -14.56
CA ASP A 95 2.43 25.35 -15.56
C ASP A 95 1.85 25.19 -16.99
N GLU A 96 0.87 24.29 -17.19
CA GLU A 96 0.16 24.08 -18.47
C GLU A 96 -0.57 25.34 -18.95
N LYS A 97 -1.10 26.14 -18.02
CA LYS A 97 -1.73 27.44 -18.32
C LYS A 97 -0.73 28.58 -18.54
N LYS A 98 0.58 28.31 -18.49
CA LYS A 98 1.67 29.29 -18.64
C LYS A 98 1.66 30.44 -17.62
N ASN A 99 0.95 30.28 -16.49
CA ASN A 99 0.92 31.27 -15.41
C ASN A 99 2.13 31.09 -14.48
N LYS A 100 3.27 31.71 -14.86
CA LYS A 100 4.57 31.52 -14.19
C LYS A 100 4.57 31.93 -12.71
N GLU A 101 3.98 33.08 -12.38
CA GLU A 101 3.95 33.61 -11.01
C GLU A 101 3.21 32.68 -10.05
N ARG A 102 2.01 32.25 -10.46
CA ARG A 102 1.19 31.32 -9.67
C ARG A 102 1.87 29.96 -9.51
N ALA A 103 2.55 29.48 -10.55
CA ALA A 103 3.30 28.24 -10.47
C ALA A 103 4.49 28.34 -9.53
N ALA A 104 5.23 29.46 -9.53
CA ALA A 104 6.33 29.71 -8.60
C ALA A 104 5.86 29.73 -7.15
N PHE A 105 4.78 30.46 -6.87
CA PHE A 105 4.17 30.53 -5.54
C PHE A 105 3.70 29.16 -5.02
N LEU A 106 3.08 28.36 -5.90
CA LEU A 106 2.69 26.99 -5.54
C LEU A 106 3.91 26.09 -5.31
N LYS A 107 4.99 26.25 -6.08
CA LYS A 107 6.22 25.46 -5.88
C LYS A 107 6.86 25.73 -4.52
N GLU A 108 6.87 26.99 -4.09
CA GLU A 108 7.38 27.41 -2.78
C GLU A 108 6.55 26.84 -1.63
N ARG A 109 5.21 26.87 -1.74
CA ARG A 109 4.29 26.41 -0.69
C ARG A 109 3.95 24.92 -0.76
N ARG A 110 4.85 24.09 -1.30
CA ARG A 110 4.60 22.65 -1.43
C ARG A 110 4.45 22.01 -0.04
N PRO A 111 3.35 21.29 0.23
CA PRO A 111 3.21 20.58 1.50
C PRO A 111 4.24 19.45 1.62
N THR A 112 4.86 19.34 2.79
CA THR A 112 5.83 18.28 3.12
C THR A 112 5.29 17.42 4.26
N TYR A 113 5.87 16.23 4.43
CA TYR A 113 5.51 15.30 5.51
C TYR A 113 6.77 14.80 6.20
N LYS A 114 6.69 14.56 7.51
CA LYS A 114 7.76 13.97 8.31
C LYS A 114 7.61 12.45 8.38
N LEU A 115 8.73 11.73 8.43
CA LEU A 115 8.76 10.25 8.45
C LEU A 115 9.06 9.66 9.84
N ASP A 116 9.23 10.51 10.85
CA ASP A 116 9.75 10.18 12.18
C ASP A 116 9.02 8.99 12.82
N ARG A 117 7.68 8.97 12.75
CA ARG A 117 6.86 7.89 13.33
C ARG A 117 7.15 6.52 12.69
N ILE A 118 7.38 6.46 11.37
CA ILE A 118 7.72 5.21 10.69
C ILE A 118 9.13 4.76 11.06
N ILE A 119 10.07 5.70 11.09
CA ILE A 119 11.47 5.45 11.44
C ILE A 119 11.54 4.84 12.84
N LEU A 120 10.91 5.47 13.83
CA LEU A 120 10.87 4.96 15.20
C LEU A 120 10.27 3.56 15.29
N GLN A 121 9.16 3.30 14.59
CA GLN A 121 8.53 1.98 14.54
C GLN A 121 9.47 0.91 13.99
N ARG A 122 10.24 1.20 12.93
CA ARG A 122 11.15 0.23 12.30
C ARG A 122 12.45 0.03 13.07
N PHE A 123 13.07 1.11 13.54
CA PHE A 123 14.32 1.03 14.29
C PHE A 123 14.11 0.36 15.65
N SER A 124 13.03 0.68 16.37
CA SER A 124 12.70 -0.01 17.63
C SER A 124 12.45 -1.50 17.40
N TYR A 125 11.76 -1.88 16.32
CA TYR A 125 11.55 -3.29 15.99
C TYR A 125 12.86 -4.01 15.67
N ARG A 126 13.73 -3.39 14.86
CA ARG A 126 15.03 -3.97 14.49
C ARG A 126 15.92 -4.21 15.72
N GLU A 127 15.97 -3.25 16.63
CA GLU A 127 16.78 -3.36 17.85
C GLU A 127 16.23 -4.45 18.77
N LYS A 128 14.91 -4.51 18.97
CA LYS A 128 14.26 -5.57 19.77
C LYS A 128 14.55 -6.97 19.22
N VAL A 129 14.53 -7.14 17.89
CA VAL A 129 14.85 -8.43 17.25
C VAL A 129 16.32 -8.80 17.48
N ARG A 130 17.25 -7.84 17.33
CA ARG A 130 18.68 -8.07 17.58
C ARG A 130 18.93 -8.54 19.01
N VAL A 131 18.43 -7.79 20.00
CA VAL A 131 18.58 -8.12 21.42
C VAL A 131 17.96 -9.47 21.75
N ALA A 132 16.81 -9.81 21.16
CA ALA A 132 16.19 -11.12 21.34
C ALA A 132 17.04 -12.28 20.80
N ILE A 133 17.69 -12.10 19.65
CA ILE A 133 18.61 -13.09 19.08
C ILE A 133 19.84 -13.25 19.97
N GLU A 134 20.47 -12.15 20.39
CA GLU A 134 21.64 -12.18 21.27
C GLU A 134 21.33 -12.87 22.61
N ASN A 135 20.15 -12.62 23.19
CA ASN A 135 19.72 -13.26 24.43
C ASN A 135 19.42 -14.76 24.26
N ASN A 136 18.88 -15.18 23.11
CA ASN A 136 18.68 -16.61 22.81
C ASN A 136 20.01 -17.33 22.59
N VAL A 137 20.95 -16.73 21.86
CA VAL A 137 22.29 -17.32 21.64
C VAL A 137 23.03 -17.46 22.97
N LYS A 138 22.99 -16.44 23.84
CA LYS A 138 23.59 -16.53 25.18
C LYS A 138 23.02 -17.69 25.99
N ARG A 139 21.70 -17.88 26.00
CA ARG A 139 21.05 -19.02 26.68
C ARG A 139 21.48 -20.39 26.15
N PHE A 140 21.79 -20.52 24.86
CA PHE A 140 22.24 -21.78 24.26
C PHE A 140 23.72 -22.10 24.52
N VAL A 141 24.54 -21.10 24.84
CA VAL A 141 25.98 -21.27 25.09
C VAL A 141 26.28 -21.45 26.58
N THR A 142 25.43 -20.92 27.46
CA THR A 142 25.59 -21.00 28.93
C THR A 142 24.78 -22.13 29.59
N GLY A 143 24.25 -23.07 28.80
CA GLY A 143 23.57 -24.28 29.28
C GLY A 143 24.22 -25.52 28.70
#